data_AF-A0A2M9ID80-F1
#
_entry.id   AF-A0A2M9ID80-F1
#
_cell.length_a   1.000
_cell.length_b   1.000
_cell.length_c   1.000
_cell.angle_alpha   90.00
_cell.angle_beta   90.00
_cell.angle_gamma   90.00
#
_symmetry.space_group_name_H-M   'P 1'
#
loop_
_entity.id
_entity.type
_entity.pdbx_description
1 polymer ?
#
loop_
_entity_poly.entity_id
_entity_poly.type
_entity_poly.pdbx_seq_one_letter_code
_entity_poly.pdbx_strand_id
1 'polypeptide(L)'
;MKAVTWQGKRDVRVDEVPDPKIQEPTDAVIRITSTGLCGSDLHLYEVLTPFMTPGDILGHEPMGIVEEVGAGVTNLKPGDRVAVPFQISCGHCFMCSAGLTTQCETTQVTSEGMGAALFGYTRLYGAVPGAQAEYLRVPQAQFGPIKLPEGPPDDRFLYLSDVLPTAWQAVAYADVPRGGSVAVLGLGPIGDMACRIAKARGAERVFGVDLVPERLARARRRGVETYDLRGFDNEKELIAAIRDETQGRGPDAVIDAVGTEAHGSAAARLIQQAATVLPHALSGPLAERFSVDRLAALHTAIELVRRGGTLSLSGVYGGTADPMPMLTLFDKQIQMRMGQANVRRWTDEIMPYLTDEDPLGVDDFATHRLPLSDAPHAYEMFQRKQEGAVKVVMRP
;
A
#
# COMPACT_ATOMS: atom_id res chain seq x y z
N MET A 1 -10.76 8.39 -23.34
CA MET A 1 -10.66 7.11 -22.62
C MET A 1 -11.60 7.09 -21.42
N LYS A 2 -12.00 5.92 -20.96
CA LYS A 2 -12.70 5.71 -19.69
C LYS A 2 -11.71 5.69 -18.52
N ALA A 3 -12.09 6.30 -17.42
CA ALA A 3 -11.30 6.32 -16.18
C ALA A 3 -12.20 6.36 -14.95
N VAL A 4 -11.72 5.78 -13.85
CA VAL A 4 -12.35 5.90 -12.52
C VAL A 4 -12.01 7.26 -11.95
N THR A 5 -13.00 8.10 -11.80
CA THR A 5 -12.88 9.46 -11.25
C THR A 5 -13.50 9.52 -9.86
N TRP A 6 -12.87 10.28 -8.98
CA TRP A 6 -13.43 10.63 -7.69
C TRP A 6 -14.44 11.78 -7.86
N GLN A 7 -15.64 11.66 -7.30
CA GLN A 7 -16.71 12.67 -7.41
C GLN A 7 -17.16 13.20 -6.04
N GLY A 8 -16.74 12.55 -4.96
CA GLY A 8 -17.11 12.89 -3.61
C GLY A 8 -16.79 11.77 -2.65
N LYS A 9 -17.04 12.02 -1.36
CA LYS A 9 -16.93 10.98 -0.34
C LYS A 9 -17.84 9.81 -0.72
N ARG A 10 -17.26 8.62 -0.88
CA ARG A 10 -17.95 7.40 -1.32
C ARG A 10 -18.67 7.52 -2.67
N ASP A 11 -18.23 8.41 -3.55
CA ASP A 11 -18.77 8.56 -4.91
C ASP A 11 -17.59 8.52 -5.89
N VAL A 12 -17.45 7.37 -6.55
CA VAL A 12 -16.53 7.19 -7.68
C VAL A 12 -17.33 6.77 -8.89
N ARG A 13 -16.93 7.22 -10.07
CA ARG A 13 -17.64 6.96 -11.32
C ARG A 13 -16.66 6.57 -12.41
N VAL A 14 -17.17 5.94 -13.45
CA VAL A 14 -16.40 5.68 -14.67
C VAL A 14 -16.83 6.72 -15.69
N ASP A 15 -15.99 7.73 -15.89
CA ASP A 15 -16.26 8.85 -16.79
C ASP A 15 -15.37 8.79 -18.05
N GLU A 16 -15.82 9.44 -19.12
CA GLU A 16 -14.97 9.71 -20.28
C GLU A 16 -14.09 10.94 -20.03
N VAL A 17 -12.79 10.75 -20.15
CA VAL A 17 -11.76 11.79 -20.00
C VAL A 17 -10.88 11.84 -21.26
N PRO A 18 -10.18 12.96 -21.53
CA PRO A 18 -9.25 13.03 -22.64
C PRO A 18 -8.15 11.95 -22.57
N ASP A 19 -7.76 11.42 -23.73
CA ASP A 19 -6.64 10.47 -23.79
C ASP A 19 -5.33 11.15 -23.35
N PRO A 20 -4.49 10.45 -22.57
CA PRO A 20 -3.19 10.96 -22.18
C PRO A 20 -2.29 11.11 -23.40
N LYS A 21 -1.39 12.10 -23.34
CA LYS A 21 -0.40 12.37 -24.38
C LYS A 21 0.97 12.54 -23.74
N ILE A 22 2.02 12.32 -24.51
CA ILE A 22 3.37 12.73 -24.14
C ILE A 22 3.38 14.25 -23.91
N GLN A 23 3.82 14.68 -22.73
CA GLN A 23 3.99 16.09 -22.37
C GLN A 23 5.46 16.45 -22.25
N GLU A 24 6.27 15.53 -21.71
CA GLU A 24 7.71 15.68 -21.56
C GLU A 24 8.49 14.61 -22.33
N PRO A 25 9.74 14.86 -22.73
CA PRO A 25 10.57 13.86 -23.41
C PRO A 25 10.75 12.57 -22.60
N THR A 26 10.62 12.63 -21.28
CA THR A 26 10.76 11.50 -20.37
C THR A 26 9.45 10.75 -20.12
N ASP A 27 8.34 11.15 -20.75
CA ASP A 27 7.06 10.46 -20.59
C ASP A 27 6.97 9.18 -21.44
N ALA A 28 6.08 8.28 -21.04
CA ALA A 28 5.50 7.26 -21.90
C ALA A 28 3.97 7.28 -21.79
N VAL A 29 3.28 6.73 -22.78
CA VAL A 29 1.86 6.37 -22.67
C VAL A 29 1.76 4.85 -22.71
N ILE A 30 1.06 4.28 -21.74
CA ILE A 30 0.75 2.85 -21.72
C ILE A 30 -0.75 2.63 -21.88
N ARG A 31 -1.13 1.58 -22.60
CA ARG A 31 -2.48 1.01 -22.53
C ARG A 31 -2.52 0.02 -21.38
N ILE A 32 -3.38 0.28 -20.42
CA ILE A 32 -3.48 -0.53 -19.21
C ILE A 32 -4.18 -1.84 -19.56
N THR A 33 -3.58 -2.95 -19.15
CA THR A 33 -4.14 -4.30 -19.33
C THR A 33 -4.74 -4.83 -18.04
N SER A 34 -4.23 -4.39 -16.89
CA SER A 34 -4.77 -4.69 -15.56
C SER A 34 -4.38 -3.59 -14.57
N THR A 35 -5.26 -3.30 -13.61
CA THR A 35 -5.02 -2.29 -12.58
C THR A 35 -5.62 -2.74 -11.25
N GLY A 36 -4.86 -2.57 -10.16
CA GLY A 36 -5.30 -2.95 -8.82
C GLY A 36 -6.20 -1.89 -8.16
N LEU A 37 -7.04 -2.37 -7.25
CA LEU A 37 -7.62 -1.56 -6.19
C LEU A 37 -6.80 -1.76 -4.91
N CYS A 38 -6.26 -0.67 -4.36
CA CYS A 38 -5.44 -0.69 -3.15
C CYS A 38 -6.25 -0.25 -1.92
N GLY A 39 -5.78 -0.63 -0.73
CA GLY A 39 -6.34 -0.12 0.53
C GLY A 39 -6.18 1.40 0.66
N SER A 40 -5.09 1.95 0.12
CA SER A 40 -4.84 3.39 0.09
C SER A 40 -5.87 4.15 -0.78
N ASP A 41 -6.44 3.53 -1.81
CA ASP A 41 -7.54 4.13 -2.59
C ASP A 41 -8.80 4.30 -1.72
N LEU A 42 -9.02 3.43 -0.71
CA LEU A 42 -10.12 3.61 0.24
C LEU A 42 -9.89 4.81 1.17
N HIS A 43 -8.64 5.19 1.42
CA HIS A 43 -8.37 6.42 2.14
C HIS A 43 -8.84 7.65 1.35
N LEU A 44 -8.65 7.66 0.02
CA LEU A 44 -9.17 8.70 -0.89
C LEU A 44 -10.70 8.69 -0.93
N TYR A 45 -11.29 7.49 -0.88
CA TYR A 45 -12.74 7.26 -0.88
C TYR A 45 -13.43 7.76 0.41
N GLU A 46 -12.71 7.85 1.54
CA GLU A 46 -13.31 8.06 2.87
C GLU A 46 -12.75 9.22 3.71
N VAL A 47 -11.43 9.25 3.92
CA VAL A 47 -10.78 10.07 4.96
C VAL A 47 -9.94 11.22 4.39
N LEU A 48 -9.33 11.04 3.22
CA LEU A 48 -8.50 12.04 2.55
C LEU A 48 -9.31 12.96 1.63
N THR A 49 -10.65 12.96 1.74
CA THR A 49 -11.56 13.77 0.93
C THR A 49 -11.24 15.27 0.92
N PRO A 50 -10.70 15.91 1.98
CA PRO A 50 -10.31 17.33 1.92
C PRO A 50 -9.17 17.62 0.93
N PHE A 51 -8.42 16.60 0.51
CA PHE A 51 -7.27 16.72 -0.40
C PHE A 51 -7.57 16.20 -1.81
N MET A 52 -8.83 15.87 -2.09
CA MET A 52 -9.31 15.39 -3.39
C MET A 52 -10.13 16.47 -4.10
N THR A 53 -10.13 16.43 -5.43
CA THR A 53 -10.94 17.28 -6.32
C THR A 53 -11.87 16.40 -7.15
N PRO A 54 -13.16 16.76 -7.32
CA PRO A 54 -14.01 16.06 -8.26
C PRO A 54 -13.39 16.00 -9.67
N GLY A 55 -13.34 14.81 -10.25
CA GLY A 55 -12.68 14.52 -11.52
C GLY A 55 -11.26 13.95 -11.39
N ASP A 56 -10.66 13.92 -10.20
CA ASP A 56 -9.35 13.27 -10.00
C ASP A 56 -9.43 11.79 -10.40
N ILE A 57 -8.53 11.35 -11.27
CA ILE A 57 -8.46 9.96 -11.75
C ILE A 57 -7.71 9.12 -10.72
N LEU A 58 -8.30 8.02 -10.27
CA LEU A 58 -7.79 7.20 -9.16
C LEU A 58 -6.87 6.06 -9.60
N GLY A 59 -6.20 5.47 -8.60
CA GLY A 59 -5.47 4.21 -8.69
C GLY A 59 -4.02 4.33 -9.11
N HIS A 60 -3.21 3.38 -8.65
CA HIS A 60 -1.75 3.47 -8.74
C HIS A 60 -1.06 2.10 -8.85
N GLU A 61 -1.82 1.07 -9.22
CA GLU A 61 -1.31 -0.30 -9.36
C GLU A 61 -1.44 -0.84 -10.79
N PRO A 62 -0.91 -0.18 -11.84
CA PRO A 62 -1.12 -0.64 -13.20
C PRO A 62 -0.04 -1.60 -13.71
N MET A 63 -0.49 -2.42 -14.65
CA MET A 63 0.32 -3.08 -15.65
C MET A 63 -0.27 -2.80 -17.04
N GLY A 64 0.58 -2.73 -18.05
CA GLY A 64 0.13 -2.44 -19.40
C GLY A 64 1.16 -2.69 -20.48
N ILE A 65 0.80 -2.26 -21.68
CA ILE A 65 1.64 -2.30 -22.88
C ILE A 65 1.98 -0.85 -23.26
N VAL A 66 3.26 -0.58 -23.50
CA VAL A 66 3.71 0.73 -23.98
C VAL A 66 3.12 0.99 -25.37
N GLU A 67 2.46 2.13 -25.55
CA GLU A 67 1.89 2.58 -26.83
C GLU A 67 2.77 3.66 -27.47
N GLU A 68 3.30 4.59 -26.66
CA GLU A 68 4.13 5.70 -27.10
C GLU A 68 5.20 6.03 -26.06
N VAL A 69 6.37 6.51 -26.52
CA VAL A 69 7.45 7.00 -25.64
C VAL A 69 7.96 8.35 -26.11
N GLY A 70 8.30 9.22 -25.17
CA GLY A 70 8.97 10.48 -25.44
C GLY A 70 10.44 10.27 -25.85
N ALA A 71 11.03 11.30 -26.48
CA ALA A 71 12.38 11.22 -27.06
C ALA A 71 13.52 10.97 -26.05
N GLY A 72 13.27 11.20 -24.75
CA GLY A 72 14.21 10.96 -23.66
C GLY A 72 14.15 9.53 -23.07
N VAL A 73 13.19 8.71 -23.50
CA VAL A 73 13.04 7.32 -23.07
C VAL A 73 13.79 6.41 -24.04
N THR A 74 14.84 5.75 -23.55
CA THR A 74 15.76 4.96 -24.41
C THR A 74 15.72 3.46 -24.11
N ASN A 75 15.09 3.05 -23.00
CA ASN A 75 15.04 1.68 -22.50
C ASN A 75 13.67 0.99 -22.70
N LEU A 76 12.68 1.70 -23.25
CA LEU A 76 11.35 1.19 -23.57
C LEU A 76 11.00 1.50 -25.01
N LYS A 77 10.12 0.70 -25.60
CA LYS A 77 9.52 0.94 -26.93
C LYS A 77 8.07 0.47 -26.97
N PRO A 78 7.26 0.96 -27.92
CA PRO A 78 5.92 0.45 -28.14
C PRO A 78 5.89 -1.09 -28.25
N GLY A 79 4.91 -1.71 -27.60
CA GLY A 79 4.76 -3.16 -27.48
C GLY A 79 5.45 -3.79 -26.27
N ASP A 80 6.36 -3.09 -25.58
CA ASP A 80 6.94 -3.60 -24.33
C ASP A 80 5.86 -3.72 -23.24
N ARG A 81 5.85 -4.84 -22.50
CA ARG A 81 5.01 -5.02 -21.32
C ARG A 81 5.69 -4.42 -20.09
N VAL A 82 4.95 -3.67 -19.29
CA VAL A 82 5.48 -2.98 -18.10
C VAL A 82 4.52 -3.02 -16.92
N ALA A 83 5.06 -3.22 -15.72
CA ALA A 83 4.40 -2.81 -14.47
C ALA A 83 4.95 -1.43 -14.08
N VAL A 84 4.08 -0.51 -13.65
CA VAL A 84 4.52 0.86 -13.29
C VAL A 84 4.45 1.03 -11.77
N PRO A 85 5.56 1.32 -11.09
CA PRO A 85 5.56 1.67 -9.67
C PRO A 85 4.61 2.83 -9.37
N PHE A 86 3.93 2.78 -8.23
CA PHE A 86 3.00 3.84 -7.81
C PHE A 86 3.69 5.22 -7.62
N GLN A 87 4.98 5.24 -7.29
CA GLN A 87 5.77 6.46 -7.14
C GLN A 87 6.49 6.88 -8.43
N ILE A 88 6.47 8.18 -8.72
CA ILE A 88 7.10 8.77 -9.89
C ILE A 88 8.50 9.22 -9.49
N SER A 89 9.55 8.68 -10.12
CA SER A 89 10.94 8.95 -9.71
C SER A 89 11.90 9.03 -10.90
N CYS A 90 12.92 9.90 -10.80
CA CYS A 90 13.82 10.20 -11.92
C CYS A 90 14.97 9.22 -12.11
N GLY A 91 15.31 8.45 -11.07
CA GLY A 91 16.38 7.46 -11.10
C GLY A 91 17.80 7.99 -10.92
N HIS A 92 18.02 9.30 -10.88
CA HIS A 92 19.36 9.89 -10.89
C HIS A 92 19.64 10.93 -9.79
N CYS A 93 18.62 11.46 -9.10
CA CYS A 93 18.84 12.38 -7.98
C CYS A 93 19.51 11.67 -6.80
N PHE A 94 19.98 12.44 -5.80
CA PHE A 94 20.69 11.88 -4.64
C PHE A 94 19.85 10.79 -3.96
N MET A 95 18.58 11.08 -3.70
CA MET A 95 17.66 10.14 -3.06
C MET A 95 17.42 8.88 -3.89
N CYS A 96 17.24 9.01 -5.21
CA CYS A 96 17.08 7.85 -6.09
C CYS A 96 18.34 6.98 -6.11
N SER A 97 19.53 7.58 -6.16
CA SER A 97 20.80 6.85 -6.13
C SER A 97 21.03 6.10 -4.82
N ALA A 98 20.46 6.59 -3.72
CA ALA A 98 20.44 5.93 -2.41
C ALA A 98 19.34 4.86 -2.27
N GLY A 99 18.55 4.60 -3.32
CA GLY A 99 17.44 3.65 -3.30
C GLY A 99 16.17 4.18 -2.62
N LEU A 100 16.07 5.49 -2.36
CA LEU A 100 14.94 6.17 -1.72
C LEU A 100 14.03 6.84 -2.76
N THR A 101 13.48 6.05 -3.69
CA THR A 101 12.66 6.56 -4.80
C THR A 101 11.40 7.33 -4.38
N THR A 102 10.82 7.07 -3.20
CA THR A 102 9.68 7.84 -2.67
C THR A 102 10.09 9.21 -2.15
N GLN A 103 11.40 9.48 -2.06
CA GLN A 103 11.99 10.77 -1.68
C GLN A 103 12.66 11.45 -2.88
N CYS A 104 12.29 11.08 -4.12
CA CYS A 104 12.89 11.63 -5.33
C CYS A 104 12.80 13.17 -5.37
N GLU A 105 13.95 13.84 -5.43
CA GLU A 105 14.06 15.31 -5.39
C GLU A 105 13.45 15.98 -6.63
N THR A 106 13.50 15.30 -7.78
CA THR A 106 12.97 15.83 -9.06
C THR A 106 11.46 15.89 -9.10
N THR A 107 10.79 14.95 -8.43
CA THR A 107 9.33 14.79 -8.44
C THR A 107 8.72 15.11 -7.08
N GLN A 108 9.52 15.62 -6.15
CA GLN A 108 9.10 15.97 -4.81
C GLN A 108 8.02 17.06 -4.85
N VAL A 109 6.95 16.88 -4.08
CA VAL A 109 5.87 17.87 -3.95
C VAL A 109 6.22 18.85 -2.83
N THR A 110 7.21 19.69 -3.12
CA THR A 110 7.79 20.64 -2.15
C THR A 110 6.79 21.67 -1.63
N SER A 111 5.77 22.04 -2.43
CA SER A 111 4.70 22.95 -2.03
C SER A 111 3.85 22.42 -0.88
N GLU A 112 3.79 21.11 -0.71
CA GLU A 112 3.00 20.41 0.32
C GLU A 112 3.91 19.80 1.40
N GLY A 113 5.24 19.95 1.29
CA GLY A 113 6.21 19.35 2.20
C GLY A 113 6.26 17.82 2.16
N MET A 114 5.80 17.21 1.05
CA MET A 114 5.70 15.77 0.89
C MET A 114 6.84 15.19 0.04
N GLY A 115 6.87 13.86 -0.07
CA GLY A 115 7.83 13.13 -0.90
C GLY A 115 7.56 13.25 -2.40
N ALA A 116 8.04 12.26 -3.15
CA ALA A 116 7.83 12.16 -4.59
C ALA A 116 6.34 12.09 -4.96
N ALA A 117 5.97 12.66 -6.11
CA ALA A 117 4.62 12.56 -6.65
C ALA A 117 4.20 11.10 -6.89
N LEU A 118 2.91 10.83 -6.69
CA LEU A 118 2.30 9.51 -6.82
C LEU A 118 1.18 9.54 -7.85
N PHE A 119 0.98 8.43 -8.56
CA PHE A 119 -0.18 8.27 -9.43
C PHE A 119 -1.48 8.20 -8.63
N GLY A 120 -2.54 8.79 -9.15
CA GLY A 120 -3.91 8.61 -8.69
C GLY A 120 -4.16 8.90 -7.22
N TYR A 121 -3.38 9.83 -6.66
CA TYR A 121 -3.38 10.16 -5.25
C TYR A 121 -3.70 11.64 -5.01
N THR A 122 -3.77 12.05 -3.74
CA THR A 122 -4.18 13.41 -3.35
C THR A 122 -3.26 14.50 -3.88
N ARG A 123 -3.71 15.77 -3.82
CA ARG A 123 -2.86 16.93 -4.11
C ARG A 123 -1.58 17.02 -3.27
N LEU A 124 -1.58 16.42 -2.07
CA LEU A 124 -0.39 16.33 -1.22
C LEU A 124 0.76 15.61 -1.94
N TYR A 125 0.43 14.71 -2.87
CA TYR A 125 1.38 13.98 -3.71
C TYR A 125 1.23 14.33 -5.20
N GLY A 126 0.79 15.55 -5.49
CA GLY A 126 0.86 16.16 -6.82
C GLY A 126 -0.38 15.97 -7.70
N ALA A 127 -1.39 15.22 -7.25
CA ALA A 127 -2.62 14.95 -8.01
C ALA A 127 -2.36 14.48 -9.45
N VAL A 128 -1.35 13.64 -9.65
CA VAL A 128 -1.03 13.10 -10.97
C VAL A 128 -2.10 12.09 -11.35
N PRO A 129 -2.70 12.15 -12.57
CA PRO A 129 -3.74 11.22 -12.98
C PRO A 129 -3.38 9.75 -12.75
N GLY A 130 -4.31 9.02 -12.15
CA GLY A 130 -4.16 7.62 -11.78
C GLY A 130 -4.35 6.62 -12.91
N ALA A 131 -4.27 5.36 -12.52
CA ALA A 131 -4.13 4.22 -13.41
C ALA A 131 -5.32 3.26 -13.39
N GLN A 132 -6.44 3.63 -12.77
CA GLN A 132 -7.72 2.97 -13.01
C GLN A 132 -8.39 3.59 -14.24
N ALA A 133 -7.80 3.36 -15.41
CA ALA A 133 -8.19 3.94 -16.69
C ALA A 133 -7.81 3.01 -17.85
N GLU A 134 -8.24 3.31 -19.08
CA GLU A 134 -7.80 2.54 -20.27
C GLU A 134 -6.34 2.85 -20.67
N TYR A 135 -5.87 4.08 -20.42
CA TYR A 135 -4.49 4.50 -20.70
C TYR A 135 -3.92 5.33 -19.54
N LEU A 136 -2.60 5.35 -19.42
CA LEU A 136 -1.87 6.13 -18.42
C LEU A 136 -0.68 6.86 -19.06
N ARG A 137 -0.54 8.16 -18.76
CA ARG A 137 0.73 8.87 -18.95
C ARG A 137 1.65 8.54 -17.79
N VAL A 138 2.86 8.09 -18.10
CA VAL A 138 3.88 7.71 -17.12
C VAL A 138 5.04 8.71 -17.22
N PRO A 139 5.14 9.69 -16.31
CA PRO A 139 6.30 10.56 -16.24
C PRO A 139 7.54 9.80 -15.76
N GLN A 140 8.72 10.27 -16.15
CA GLN A 140 10.00 9.64 -15.80
C GLN A 140 10.08 8.16 -16.23
N ALA A 141 9.50 7.84 -17.39
CA ALA A 141 9.42 6.49 -17.95
C ALA A 141 10.77 5.89 -18.33
N GLN A 142 11.83 6.70 -18.42
CA GLN A 142 13.20 6.20 -18.57
C GLN A 142 13.69 5.40 -17.34
N PHE A 143 13.04 5.53 -16.18
CA PHE A 143 13.44 4.85 -14.94
C PHE A 143 12.32 4.06 -14.25
N GLY A 144 11.12 4.65 -14.15
CA GLY A 144 10.02 4.12 -13.34
C GLY A 144 9.54 2.73 -13.77
N PRO A 145 9.04 2.55 -15.01
CA PRO A 145 8.49 1.28 -15.49
C PRO A 145 9.43 0.09 -15.33
N ILE A 146 8.89 -1.02 -14.84
CA ILE A 146 9.56 -2.31 -14.76
C ILE A 146 9.20 -3.07 -16.03
N LYS A 147 10.17 -3.24 -16.93
CA LYS A 147 10.01 -4.04 -18.14
C LYS A 147 9.88 -5.52 -17.78
N LEU A 148 8.87 -6.18 -18.36
CA LEU A 148 8.49 -7.54 -18.03
C LEU A 148 8.82 -8.50 -19.19
N PRO A 149 9.09 -9.78 -18.89
CA PRO A 149 9.21 -10.80 -19.92
C PRO A 149 7.89 -11.04 -20.65
N GLU A 150 7.96 -11.74 -21.79
CA GLU A 150 6.77 -12.28 -22.44
C GLU A 150 6.20 -13.46 -21.64
N GLY A 151 4.86 -13.57 -21.62
CA GLY A 151 4.15 -14.48 -20.72
C GLY A 151 4.44 -14.14 -19.25
N PRO A 152 4.18 -15.07 -18.32
CA PRO A 152 2.82 -15.47 -17.88
C PRO A 152 1.75 -14.33 -17.88
N PRO A 153 0.49 -14.62 -17.50
CA PRO A 153 -0.56 -13.61 -17.38
C PRO A 153 -0.17 -12.45 -16.46
N ASP A 154 -0.85 -11.32 -16.61
CA ASP A 154 -0.55 -10.07 -15.90
C ASP A 154 -0.51 -10.23 -14.38
N ASP A 155 -1.36 -11.10 -13.81
CA ASP A 155 -1.40 -11.37 -12.38
C ASP A 155 -0.03 -11.77 -11.81
N ARG A 156 0.85 -12.40 -12.60
CA ARG A 156 2.21 -12.75 -12.17
C ARG A 156 3.04 -11.52 -11.80
N PHE A 157 2.84 -10.41 -12.51
CA PHE A 157 3.71 -9.23 -12.44
C PHE A 157 3.00 -7.96 -11.97
N LEU A 158 1.66 -7.91 -12.04
CA LEU A 158 0.85 -6.74 -11.69
C LEU A 158 1.24 -6.17 -10.33
N TYR A 159 1.45 -7.03 -9.34
CA TYR A 159 1.75 -6.64 -7.97
C TYR A 159 3.13 -6.03 -7.79
N LEU A 160 4.01 -6.04 -8.79
CA LEU A 160 5.27 -5.28 -8.80
C LEU A 160 5.05 -3.77 -8.79
N SER A 161 3.85 -3.30 -9.18
CA SER A 161 3.48 -1.88 -9.12
C SER A 161 3.37 -1.35 -7.69
N ASP A 162 3.00 -2.20 -6.71
CA ASP A 162 2.82 -1.82 -5.30
C ASP A 162 2.95 -3.01 -4.33
N VAL A 163 1.94 -3.91 -4.30
CA VAL A 163 1.75 -4.89 -3.21
C VAL A 163 3.00 -5.70 -2.88
N LEU A 164 3.68 -6.24 -3.89
CA LEU A 164 4.89 -7.05 -3.69
C LEU A 164 6.03 -6.22 -3.10
N PRO A 165 6.47 -5.11 -3.73
CA PRO A 165 7.51 -4.27 -3.15
C PRO A 165 7.17 -3.68 -1.78
N THR A 166 5.91 -3.33 -1.53
CA THR A 166 5.46 -2.82 -0.24
C THR A 166 5.58 -3.89 0.85
N ALA A 167 5.07 -5.09 0.59
CA ALA A 167 5.21 -6.21 1.51
C ALA A 167 6.67 -6.68 1.66
N TRP A 168 7.46 -6.63 0.59
CA TRP A 168 8.89 -6.96 0.62
C TRP A 168 9.69 -5.99 1.47
N GLN A 169 9.45 -4.69 1.29
CA GLN A 169 10.04 -3.64 2.14
C GLN A 169 9.65 -3.86 3.59
N ALA A 170 8.38 -4.18 3.88
CA ALA A 170 7.93 -4.41 5.25
C ALA A 170 8.68 -5.58 5.92
N VAL A 171 8.89 -6.69 5.21
CA VAL A 171 9.66 -7.84 5.73
C VAL A 171 11.16 -7.51 5.84
N ALA A 172 11.73 -6.82 4.86
CA ALA A 172 13.12 -6.39 4.90
C ALA A 172 13.39 -5.35 6.00
N TYR A 173 12.40 -4.52 6.33
CA TYR A 173 12.45 -3.54 7.40
C TYR A 173 12.26 -4.16 8.76
N ALA A 174 11.41 -5.19 8.86
CA ALA A 174 11.25 -5.99 10.07
C ALA A 174 12.56 -6.69 10.48
N ASP A 175 13.48 -6.94 9.54
CA ASP A 175 14.80 -7.54 9.78
C ASP A 175 14.71 -8.82 10.63
N VAL A 176 13.75 -9.68 10.27
CA VAL A 176 13.47 -10.91 11.00
C VAL A 176 14.69 -11.83 10.90
N PRO A 177 15.29 -12.25 12.03
CA PRO A 177 16.40 -13.20 12.00
C PRO A 177 15.97 -14.50 11.31
N ARG A 178 16.90 -15.18 10.64
CA ARG A 178 16.64 -16.54 10.11
C ARG A 178 16.32 -17.47 11.28
N GLY A 179 15.21 -18.21 11.20
CA GLY A 179 14.71 -18.98 12.35
C GLY A 179 13.97 -18.15 13.40
N GLY A 180 13.81 -16.84 13.14
CA GLY A 180 13.10 -15.92 14.03
C GLY A 180 11.60 -15.93 13.80
N SER A 181 10.93 -15.03 14.51
CA SER A 181 9.47 -14.90 14.53
C SER A 181 9.01 -13.50 14.18
N VAL A 182 7.90 -13.40 13.44
CA VAL A 182 7.30 -12.11 13.09
C VAL A 182 5.80 -12.15 13.29
N ALA A 183 5.23 -11.09 13.85
CA ALA A 183 3.78 -10.86 13.83
C ALA A 183 3.41 -9.83 12.77
N VAL A 184 2.33 -10.06 12.03
CA VAL A 184 1.78 -9.14 11.05
C VAL A 184 0.38 -8.72 11.51
N LEU A 185 0.23 -7.43 11.80
CA LEU A 185 -1.06 -6.84 12.16
C LEU A 185 -1.75 -6.37 10.89
N GLY A 186 -2.97 -6.86 10.66
CA GLY A 186 -3.71 -6.67 9.41
C GLY A 186 -3.30 -7.68 8.35
N LEU A 187 -4.26 -8.41 7.81
CA LEU A 187 -4.12 -9.41 6.75
C LEU A 187 -4.87 -9.00 5.47
N GLY A 188 -4.94 -7.68 5.21
CA GLY A 188 -5.28 -7.17 3.88
C GLY A 188 -4.21 -7.54 2.84
N PRO A 189 -4.27 -7.02 1.60
CA PRO A 189 -3.30 -7.35 0.55
C PRO A 189 -1.84 -7.29 0.98
N ILE A 190 -1.42 -6.18 1.61
CA ILE A 190 -0.04 -6.01 2.06
C ILE A 190 0.33 -7.02 3.14
N GLY A 191 -0.52 -7.19 4.15
CA GLY A 191 -0.27 -8.11 5.26
C GLY A 191 -0.23 -9.58 4.88
N ASP A 192 -1.17 -10.03 4.03
CA ASP A 192 -1.15 -11.40 3.47
C ASP A 192 0.13 -11.63 2.67
N MET A 193 0.51 -10.69 1.80
CA MET A 193 1.75 -10.80 1.03
C MET A 193 3.00 -10.76 1.92
N ALA A 194 3.01 -9.94 2.97
CA ALA A 194 4.11 -9.86 3.93
C ALA A 194 4.28 -11.19 4.68
N CYS A 195 3.19 -11.86 5.06
CA CYS A 195 3.25 -13.19 5.65
C CYS A 195 3.92 -14.21 4.71
N ARG A 196 3.55 -14.18 3.42
CA ARG A 196 4.12 -15.09 2.41
C ARG A 196 5.61 -14.84 2.20
N ILE A 197 6.01 -13.58 2.07
CA ILE A 197 7.40 -13.17 1.90
C ILE A 197 8.22 -13.52 3.15
N ALA A 198 7.69 -13.31 4.36
CA ALA A 198 8.37 -13.67 5.60
C ALA A 198 8.71 -15.17 5.65
N LYS A 199 7.77 -16.04 5.26
CA LYS A 199 8.00 -17.48 5.16
C LYS A 199 9.04 -17.82 4.09
N ALA A 200 8.91 -17.24 2.90
CA ALA A 200 9.86 -17.45 1.80
C ALA A 200 11.29 -17.01 2.17
N ARG A 201 11.42 -16.00 3.04
CA ARG A 201 12.70 -15.48 3.56
C ARG A 201 13.20 -16.17 4.83
N GLY A 202 12.53 -17.22 5.29
CA GLY A 202 13.02 -18.10 6.36
C GLY A 202 12.67 -17.69 7.78
N ALA A 203 11.60 -16.90 7.98
CA ALA A 203 10.97 -16.79 9.29
C ALA A 203 10.41 -18.17 9.70
N GLU A 204 10.73 -18.63 10.90
CA GLU A 204 10.27 -19.91 11.43
C GLU A 204 8.80 -19.82 11.83
N ARG A 205 8.42 -18.70 12.46
CA ARG A 205 7.06 -18.45 12.93
C ARG A 205 6.53 -17.15 12.38
N VAL A 206 5.34 -17.21 11.80
CA VAL A 206 4.62 -16.05 11.28
C VAL A 206 3.24 -16.03 11.92
N PHE A 207 3.00 -15.02 12.76
CA PHE A 207 1.71 -14.78 13.40
C PHE A 207 0.94 -13.73 12.60
N GLY A 208 -0.32 -14.00 12.26
CA GLY A 208 -1.17 -13.07 11.52
C GLY A 208 -2.39 -12.65 12.33
N VAL A 209 -2.62 -11.35 12.51
CA VAL A 209 -3.75 -10.83 13.29
C VAL A 209 -4.70 -10.05 12.37
N ASP A 210 -5.98 -10.42 12.34
CA ASP A 210 -7.04 -9.68 11.64
C ASP A 210 -8.40 -9.93 12.32
N LEU A 211 -9.43 -9.21 11.89
CA LEU A 211 -10.83 -9.34 12.31
C LEU A 211 -11.74 -9.90 11.21
N VAL A 212 -11.22 -10.07 9.98
CA VAL A 212 -11.97 -10.57 8.82
C VAL A 212 -11.70 -12.08 8.65
N PRO A 213 -12.72 -12.95 8.81
CA PRO A 213 -12.55 -14.40 8.75
C PRO A 213 -11.91 -14.90 7.44
N GLU A 214 -12.25 -14.28 6.31
CA GLU A 214 -11.76 -14.67 4.99
C GLU A 214 -10.26 -14.39 4.84
N ARG A 215 -9.77 -13.27 5.41
CA ARG A 215 -8.35 -12.89 5.45
C ARG A 215 -7.56 -13.87 6.33
N LEU A 216 -8.09 -14.18 7.51
CA LEU A 216 -7.52 -15.17 8.42
C LEU A 216 -7.45 -16.55 7.76
N ALA A 217 -8.55 -17.02 7.15
CA ALA A 217 -8.59 -18.32 6.49
C ALA A 217 -7.58 -18.42 5.34
N ARG A 218 -7.42 -17.34 4.57
CA ARG A 218 -6.46 -17.26 3.46
C ARG A 218 -5.00 -17.36 3.94
N ALA A 219 -4.62 -16.59 4.97
CA ALA A 219 -3.29 -16.66 5.54
C ALA A 219 -3.00 -18.05 6.15
N ARG A 220 -3.98 -18.62 6.88
CA ARG A 220 -3.86 -19.95 7.50
C ARG A 220 -3.58 -21.06 6.50
N ARG A 221 -4.20 -21.02 5.31
CA ARG A 221 -3.93 -22.01 4.22
C ARG A 221 -2.48 -22.00 3.76
N ARG A 222 -1.74 -20.91 4.00
CA ARG A 222 -0.31 -20.78 3.72
C ARG A 222 0.56 -21.04 4.95
N GLY A 223 -0.01 -21.62 6.01
CA GLY A 223 0.67 -21.99 7.24
C GLY A 223 1.11 -20.79 8.08
N VAL A 224 0.31 -19.72 8.09
CA VAL A 224 0.41 -18.61 9.04
C VAL A 224 -0.40 -18.98 10.30
N GLU A 225 0.14 -18.66 11.47
CA GLU A 225 -0.54 -18.83 12.75
C GLU A 225 -1.47 -17.64 13.01
N THR A 226 -2.75 -17.82 12.74
CA THR A 226 -3.69 -16.70 12.67
C THR A 226 -4.49 -16.50 13.96
N TYR A 227 -4.61 -15.24 14.40
CA TYR A 227 -5.36 -14.82 15.58
C TYR A 227 -6.53 -13.93 15.15
N ASP A 228 -7.75 -14.35 15.48
CA ASP A 228 -8.96 -13.56 15.26
C ASP A 228 -9.13 -12.56 16.40
N LEU A 229 -8.98 -11.26 16.10
CA LEU A 229 -9.09 -10.19 17.08
C LEU A 229 -10.43 -10.20 17.82
N ARG A 230 -11.50 -10.71 17.19
CA ARG A 230 -12.86 -10.78 17.78
C ARG A 230 -13.00 -11.87 18.83
N GLY A 231 -12.03 -12.80 18.89
CA GLY A 231 -12.01 -13.89 19.86
C GLY A 231 -11.40 -13.52 21.21
N PHE A 232 -11.00 -12.26 21.41
CA PHE A 232 -10.36 -11.76 22.63
C PHE A 232 -11.21 -10.65 23.24
N ASP A 233 -11.34 -10.64 24.57
CA ASP A 233 -12.12 -9.60 25.26
C ASP A 233 -11.40 -8.25 25.22
N ASN A 234 -10.06 -8.29 25.14
CA ASN A 234 -9.22 -7.11 25.05
C ASN A 234 -7.86 -7.41 24.41
N GLU A 235 -7.15 -6.34 24.06
CA GLU A 235 -5.84 -6.39 23.41
C GLU A 235 -4.77 -7.13 24.24
N LYS A 236 -4.84 -7.09 25.58
CA LYS A 236 -3.84 -7.73 26.44
C LYS A 236 -3.89 -9.26 26.32
N GLU A 237 -5.07 -9.83 26.12
CA GLU A 237 -5.25 -11.27 25.94
C GLU A 237 -4.68 -11.74 24.60
N LEU A 238 -4.90 -10.97 23.52
CA LEU A 238 -4.25 -11.23 22.24
C LEU A 238 -2.72 -11.20 22.37
N ILE A 239 -2.19 -10.16 23.03
CA ILE A 239 -0.75 -10.02 23.26
C ILE A 239 -0.21 -11.19 24.08
N ALA A 240 -0.92 -11.59 25.14
CA ALA A 240 -0.54 -12.75 25.95
C ALA A 240 -0.50 -14.03 25.11
N ALA A 241 -1.53 -14.28 24.30
CA ALA A 241 -1.62 -15.48 23.47
C ALA A 241 -0.44 -15.60 22.47
N ILE A 242 -0.01 -14.50 21.85
CA ILE A 242 1.17 -14.51 20.95
C ILE A 242 2.48 -14.57 21.76
N ARG A 243 2.53 -13.98 22.96
CA ARG A 243 3.70 -14.06 23.84
C ARG A 243 3.94 -15.47 24.35
N ASP A 244 2.89 -16.21 24.68
CA ASP A 244 3.00 -17.60 25.14
C ASP A 244 3.68 -18.47 24.07
N GLU A 245 3.35 -18.24 22.80
CA GLU A 245 4.01 -18.87 21.65
C GLU A 245 5.49 -18.48 21.54
N THR A 246 5.88 -17.32 22.04
CA THR A 246 7.26 -16.81 21.98
C THR A 246 7.96 -16.89 23.34
N GLN A 247 7.56 -17.85 24.19
CA GLN A 247 8.15 -18.10 25.52
C GLN A 247 8.15 -16.85 26.41
N GLY A 248 7.06 -16.08 26.35
CA GLY A 248 6.84 -14.85 27.10
C GLY A 248 7.57 -13.61 26.54
N ARG A 249 8.37 -13.74 25.48
CA ARG A 249 9.20 -12.63 24.97
C ARG A 249 8.44 -11.66 24.06
N GLY A 250 7.53 -12.16 23.24
CA GLY A 250 7.04 -11.49 22.05
C GLY A 250 7.85 -11.87 20.80
N PRO A 251 7.32 -11.63 19.59
CA PRO A 251 8.01 -11.92 18.34
C PRO A 251 9.24 -11.02 18.15
N ASP A 252 10.21 -11.47 17.34
CA ASP A 252 11.43 -10.71 17.01
C ASP A 252 11.12 -9.39 16.31
N ALA A 253 10.10 -9.41 15.45
CA ALA A 253 9.61 -8.23 14.77
C ALA A 253 8.08 -8.20 14.70
N VAL A 254 7.54 -7.00 14.52
CA VAL A 254 6.12 -6.79 14.21
C VAL A 254 6.00 -5.89 12.98
N ILE A 255 5.18 -6.31 12.02
CA ILE A 255 4.80 -5.54 10.85
C ILE A 255 3.40 -4.96 11.08
N ASP A 256 3.26 -3.64 11.06
CA ASP A 256 1.96 -2.99 11.01
C ASP A 256 1.57 -2.77 9.54
N ALA A 257 0.58 -3.52 9.07
CA ALA A 257 -0.03 -3.40 7.74
C ALA A 257 -1.49 -2.89 7.82
N VAL A 258 -1.84 -2.17 8.89
CA VAL A 258 -3.17 -1.57 9.13
C VAL A 258 -3.16 -0.06 8.90
N GLY A 259 -2.27 0.67 9.59
CA GLY A 259 -2.24 2.14 9.56
C GLY A 259 -3.48 2.82 10.18
N THR A 260 -3.84 4.00 9.65
CA THR A 260 -4.91 4.88 10.18
C THR A 260 -6.31 4.25 10.29
N GLU A 261 -6.55 3.10 9.65
CA GLU A 261 -7.83 2.38 9.70
C GLU A 261 -7.98 1.43 10.89
N ALA A 262 -7.03 1.44 11.84
CA ALA A 262 -7.09 0.57 13.01
C ALA A 262 -8.44 0.69 13.73
N HIS A 263 -9.11 -0.43 13.98
CA HIS A 263 -10.41 -0.41 14.63
C HIS A 263 -10.20 -0.16 16.13
N GLY A 264 -10.41 1.08 16.60
CA GLY A 264 -10.25 1.43 18.01
C GLY A 264 -10.70 2.86 18.34
N SER A 265 -11.23 3.02 19.56
CA SER A 265 -11.73 4.25 20.21
C SER A 265 -12.98 4.91 19.57
N ALA A 266 -14.15 4.73 20.21
CA ALA A 266 -15.37 5.47 19.91
C ALA A 266 -15.20 7.00 20.06
N ALA A 267 -14.24 7.45 20.89
CA ALA A 267 -13.90 8.85 21.07
C ALA A 267 -13.19 9.45 19.85
N ALA A 268 -12.32 8.70 19.16
CA ALA A 268 -11.67 9.14 17.92
C ALA A 268 -12.69 9.28 16.78
N ARG A 269 -13.72 8.43 16.73
CA ARG A 269 -14.84 8.56 15.77
C ARG A 269 -15.61 9.87 15.96
N LEU A 270 -15.87 10.28 17.20
CA LEU A 270 -16.58 11.53 17.50
C LEU A 270 -15.76 12.77 17.11
N ILE A 271 -14.45 12.76 17.34
CA ILE A 271 -13.56 13.88 16.96
C ILE A 271 -13.47 13.99 15.42
N GLN A 272 -13.31 12.86 14.72
CA GLN A 272 -13.29 12.84 13.25
C GLN A 272 -14.64 13.28 12.65
N GLN A 273 -15.76 12.84 13.24
CA GLN A 273 -17.10 13.25 12.81
C GLN A 273 -17.36 14.74 13.06
N ALA A 274 -16.89 15.29 14.18
CA ALA A 274 -17.01 16.72 14.46
C ALA A 274 -16.19 17.57 13.48
N ALA A 275 -14.99 17.13 13.12
CA ALA A 275 -14.15 17.81 12.12
C ALA A 275 -14.80 17.85 10.72
N THR A 276 -15.54 16.81 10.33
CA THR A 276 -16.28 16.78 9.04
C THR A 276 -17.48 17.72 8.98
N VAL A 277 -17.93 18.29 10.10
CA VAL A 277 -19.10 19.21 10.16
C VAL A 277 -18.65 20.69 10.14
N LEU A 278 -17.35 20.98 10.28
CA LEU A 278 -16.85 22.35 10.19
C LEU A 278 -16.79 22.87 8.74
N PRO A 279 -17.06 24.17 8.51
CA PRO A 279 -16.93 24.78 7.18
C PRO A 279 -15.53 24.57 6.57
N HIS A 280 -15.47 24.19 5.29
CA HIS A 280 -14.23 23.86 4.56
C HIS A 280 -13.09 24.87 4.79
N ALA A 281 -13.39 26.18 4.80
CA ALA A 281 -12.42 27.26 4.99
C ALA A 281 -11.77 27.34 6.39
N LEU A 282 -12.42 26.78 7.42
CA LEU A 282 -11.90 26.71 8.80
C LEU A 282 -11.38 25.32 9.15
N SER A 283 -11.79 24.29 8.40
CA SER A 283 -11.42 22.89 8.65
C SER A 283 -10.00 22.55 8.15
N GLY A 284 -9.52 23.11 7.03
CA GLY A 284 -8.23 22.73 6.44
C GLY A 284 -7.03 22.96 7.37
N PRO A 285 -6.73 24.20 7.78
CA PRO A 285 -5.53 24.51 8.57
C PRO A 285 -5.55 23.93 10.00
N LEU A 286 -6.74 23.69 10.56
CA LEU A 286 -6.90 23.17 11.92
C LEU A 286 -6.91 21.64 11.96
N ALA A 287 -7.54 20.99 10.96
CA ALA A 287 -7.48 19.54 10.80
C ALA A 287 -6.06 19.08 10.42
N GLU A 288 -5.32 19.88 9.63
CA GLU A 288 -3.92 19.62 9.28
C GLU A 288 -2.95 19.73 10.47
N ARG A 289 -3.27 20.50 11.52
CA ARG A 289 -2.40 20.68 12.70
C ARG A 289 -2.69 19.76 13.87
N PHE A 290 -3.91 19.21 13.96
CA PHE A 290 -4.36 18.42 15.12
C PHE A 290 -5.04 17.10 14.70
N SER A 291 -4.67 16.53 13.56
CA SER A 291 -5.09 15.17 13.19
C SER A 291 -4.41 14.15 14.11
N VAL A 292 -5.20 13.18 14.59
CA VAL A 292 -4.72 12.05 15.37
C VAL A 292 -5.19 10.77 14.66
N ASP A 293 -4.26 9.87 14.42
CA ASP A 293 -4.52 8.60 13.79
C ASP A 293 -5.17 7.60 14.76
N ARG A 294 -5.71 6.52 14.21
CA ARG A 294 -6.11 5.38 15.03
C ARG A 294 -4.86 4.56 15.36
N LEU A 295 -4.28 4.83 16.53
CA LEU A 295 -3.00 4.26 16.96
C LEU A 295 -3.09 2.84 17.56
N ALA A 296 -4.27 2.20 17.53
CA ALA A 296 -4.46 0.90 18.19
C ALA A 296 -3.47 -0.15 17.68
N ALA A 297 -3.32 -0.30 16.35
CA ALA A 297 -2.39 -1.26 15.77
C ALA A 297 -0.92 -0.94 16.11
N LEU A 298 -0.54 0.35 16.11
CA LEU A 298 0.81 0.79 16.48
C LEU A 298 1.11 0.48 17.95
N HIS A 299 0.19 0.78 18.86
CA HIS A 299 0.35 0.47 20.28
C HIS A 299 0.39 -1.04 20.54
N THR A 300 -0.45 -1.83 19.85
CA THR A 300 -0.37 -3.30 19.88
C THR A 300 1.00 -3.76 19.42
N ALA A 301 1.54 -3.21 18.33
CA ALA A 301 2.85 -3.58 17.82
C ALA A 301 3.97 -3.26 18.83
N ILE A 302 3.95 -2.05 19.40
CA ILE A 302 4.91 -1.60 20.43
C ILE A 302 4.85 -2.48 21.66
N GLU A 303 3.67 -2.86 22.13
CA GLU A 303 3.53 -3.75 23.28
C GLU A 303 3.96 -5.18 22.94
N LEU A 304 3.53 -5.71 21.79
CA LEU A 304 3.72 -7.09 21.39
C LEU A 304 5.19 -7.44 21.12
N VAL A 305 5.93 -6.60 20.39
CA VAL A 305 7.31 -6.89 19.97
C VAL A 305 8.21 -7.19 21.18
N ARG A 306 9.18 -8.10 21.05
CA ARG A 306 10.12 -8.33 22.16
C ARG A 306 11.00 -7.11 22.44
N ARG A 307 11.63 -7.11 23.62
CA ARG A 307 12.72 -6.17 23.93
C ARG A 307 13.86 -6.33 22.91
N GLY A 308 14.38 -5.22 22.41
CA GLY A 308 15.39 -5.14 21.35
C GLY A 308 14.90 -5.63 19.99
N GLY A 309 13.57 -5.71 19.77
CA GLY A 309 12.98 -6.12 18.51
C GLY A 309 12.69 -4.93 17.57
N THR A 310 12.15 -5.25 16.40
CA THR A 310 11.96 -4.30 15.31
C THR A 310 10.48 -4.13 14.95
N LEU A 311 10.07 -2.88 14.78
CA LEU A 311 8.78 -2.51 14.19
C LEU A 311 8.99 -2.07 12.75
N SER A 312 8.22 -2.65 11.84
CA SER A 312 8.12 -2.19 10.45
C SER A 312 6.72 -1.68 10.18
N LEU A 313 6.58 -0.36 10.01
CA LEU A 313 5.29 0.27 9.74
C LEU A 313 5.11 0.44 8.23
N SER A 314 4.25 -0.38 7.65
CA SER A 314 3.83 -0.29 6.25
C SER A 314 2.45 0.36 6.10
N GLY A 315 1.64 0.37 7.16
CA GLY A 315 0.39 1.13 7.21
C GLY A 315 0.63 2.63 7.07
N VAL A 316 -0.30 3.33 6.43
CA VAL A 316 -0.24 4.79 6.28
C VAL A 316 -0.58 5.45 7.61
N TYR A 317 0.21 6.45 8.01
CA TYR A 317 -0.04 7.38 9.12
C TYR A 317 0.05 8.80 8.59
N GLY A 318 -0.87 9.66 9.01
CA GLY A 318 -0.96 11.07 8.60
C GLY A 318 -1.30 12.01 9.77
N GLY A 319 -1.36 11.50 10.99
CA GLY A 319 -1.55 12.27 12.21
C GLY A 319 -0.34 13.18 12.47
N THR A 320 -0.60 14.46 12.73
CA THR A 320 0.46 15.43 13.06
C THR A 320 0.69 15.57 14.57
N ALA A 321 -0.17 14.96 15.39
CA ALA A 321 -0.16 15.08 16.85
C ALA A 321 -0.35 13.75 17.57
N ASP A 322 0.17 12.66 16.98
CA ASP A 322 0.02 11.31 17.51
C ASP A 322 0.78 11.10 18.83
N PRO A 323 0.11 10.70 19.93
CA PRO A 323 0.79 10.42 21.19
C PRO A 323 1.63 9.14 21.10
N MET A 324 2.94 9.28 21.27
CA MET A 324 3.88 8.15 21.23
C MET A 324 4.32 7.70 22.63
N PRO A 325 4.28 6.38 22.95
CA PRO A 325 4.69 5.84 24.25
C PRO A 325 6.23 5.78 24.38
N MET A 326 6.86 6.96 24.45
CA MET A 326 8.33 7.10 24.44
C MET A 326 9.04 6.34 25.56
N LEU A 327 8.42 6.24 26.75
CA LEU A 327 8.96 5.43 27.85
C LEU A 327 9.13 3.97 27.43
N THR A 328 8.07 3.36 26.86
CA THR A 328 8.08 1.96 26.43
C THR A 328 9.03 1.74 25.27
N LEU A 329 9.04 2.64 24.27
CA LEU A 329 9.95 2.57 23.13
C LEU A 329 11.41 2.59 23.57
N PHE A 330 11.76 3.51 24.48
CA PHE A 330 13.11 3.66 25.01
C PHE A 330 13.51 2.46 25.90
N ASP A 331 12.66 2.08 26.85
CA ASP A 331 12.93 0.99 27.80
C ASP A 331 13.08 -0.38 27.10
N LYS A 332 12.28 -0.62 26.05
CA LYS A 332 12.37 -1.84 25.25
C LYS A 332 13.46 -1.78 24.18
N GLN A 333 14.14 -0.65 23.99
CA GLN A 333 15.13 -0.46 22.92
C GLN A 333 14.60 -0.84 21.53
N ILE A 334 13.38 -0.40 21.22
CA ILE A 334 12.70 -0.76 19.97
C ILE A 334 13.36 -0.03 18.80
N GLN A 335 13.63 -0.78 17.73
CA GLN A 335 13.97 -0.21 16.43
C GLN A 335 12.69 -0.02 15.62
N MET A 336 12.54 1.11 14.93
CA MET A 336 11.36 1.38 14.12
C MET A 336 11.77 1.85 12.73
N ARG A 337 11.22 1.21 11.70
CA ARG A 337 11.44 1.53 10.29
C ARG A 337 10.09 1.67 9.61
N MET A 338 9.94 2.65 8.72
CA MET A 338 8.65 3.01 8.13
C MET A 338 8.80 3.74 6.81
N GLY A 339 7.67 3.97 6.14
CA GLY A 339 7.58 4.84 4.97
C GLY A 339 7.01 4.12 3.76
N GLN A 340 6.67 4.92 2.74
CA GLN A 340 6.21 4.39 1.46
C GLN A 340 7.26 3.48 0.83
N ALA A 341 6.79 2.48 0.07
CA ALA A 341 7.67 1.48 -0.51
C ALA A 341 8.53 2.05 -1.63
N ASN A 342 9.84 1.85 -1.53
CA ASN A 342 10.78 2.21 -2.58
C ASN A 342 10.81 1.12 -3.67
N VAL A 343 9.72 0.98 -4.43
CA VAL A 343 9.49 -0.14 -5.38
C VAL A 343 10.73 -0.56 -6.17
N ARG A 344 11.40 0.37 -6.87
CA ARG A 344 12.57 0.05 -7.71
C ARG A 344 13.78 -0.47 -6.92
N ARG A 345 13.88 -0.19 -5.61
CA ARG A 345 14.92 -0.76 -4.73
C ARG A 345 14.79 -2.27 -4.57
N TRP A 346 13.57 -2.80 -4.67
CA TRP A 346 13.25 -4.19 -4.37
C TRP A 346 12.96 -5.04 -5.61
N THR A 347 12.74 -4.41 -6.78
CA THR A 347 12.36 -5.13 -8.01
C THR A 347 13.29 -6.30 -8.32
N ASP A 348 14.61 -6.08 -8.31
CA ASP A 348 15.58 -7.11 -8.69
C ASP A 348 15.66 -8.25 -7.66
N GLU A 349 15.30 -7.99 -6.40
CA GLU A 349 15.21 -9.02 -5.36
C GLU A 349 13.91 -9.83 -5.45
N ILE A 350 12.83 -9.22 -5.96
CA ILE A 350 11.49 -9.83 -6.07
C ILE A 350 11.37 -10.65 -7.36
N MET A 351 11.88 -10.16 -8.49
CA MET A 351 11.74 -10.79 -9.80
C MET A 351 12.10 -12.30 -9.81
N PRO A 352 13.16 -12.77 -9.12
CA PRO A 352 13.48 -14.19 -9.03
C PRO A 352 12.42 -15.08 -8.36
N TYR A 353 11.43 -14.50 -7.68
CA TYR A 353 10.30 -15.22 -7.07
C TYR A 353 9.07 -15.30 -7.96
N LEU A 354 9.08 -14.65 -9.12
CA LEU A 354 7.95 -14.61 -10.07
C LEU A 354 8.08 -15.68 -11.17
N THR A 355 8.62 -16.84 -10.78
CA THR A 355 8.81 -18.04 -11.62
C THR A 355 7.53 -18.86 -11.74
N ASP A 356 7.45 -19.75 -12.73
CA ASP A 356 6.27 -20.61 -12.97
C ASP A 356 5.82 -21.45 -11.76
N GLU A 357 6.73 -21.77 -10.84
CA GLU A 357 6.40 -22.44 -9.57
C GLU A 357 5.56 -21.59 -8.60
N ASP A 358 5.49 -20.28 -8.85
CA ASP A 358 4.77 -19.27 -8.07
C ASP A 358 4.93 -19.42 -6.54
N PRO A 359 6.17 -19.35 -6.01
CA PRO A 359 6.44 -19.55 -4.59
C PRO A 359 5.73 -18.54 -3.68
N LEU A 360 5.37 -17.37 -4.20
CA LEU A 360 4.61 -16.34 -3.49
C LEU A 360 3.10 -16.44 -3.72
N GLY A 361 2.62 -17.27 -4.64
CA GLY A 361 1.21 -17.42 -4.94
C GLY A 361 0.57 -16.15 -5.48
N VAL A 362 1.24 -15.47 -6.41
CA VAL A 362 0.75 -14.22 -6.98
C VAL A 362 -0.35 -14.46 -8.02
N ASP A 363 -0.36 -15.59 -8.73
CA ASP A 363 -1.33 -15.84 -9.80
C ASP A 363 -2.77 -15.96 -9.26
N ASP A 364 -2.93 -16.53 -8.07
CA ASP A 364 -4.19 -16.66 -7.36
C ASP A 364 -4.43 -15.52 -6.34
N PHE A 365 -3.63 -14.45 -6.42
CA PHE A 365 -3.64 -13.45 -5.38
C PHE A 365 -4.92 -12.59 -5.41
N ALA A 366 -5.36 -12.16 -6.59
CA ALA A 366 -6.63 -11.47 -6.77
C ALA A 366 -7.81 -12.38 -6.44
N THR A 367 -8.67 -11.95 -5.51
CA THR A 367 -9.93 -12.64 -5.22
C THR A 367 -11.04 -12.26 -6.18
N HIS A 368 -10.99 -11.06 -6.76
CA HIS A 368 -11.98 -10.57 -7.71
C HIS A 368 -11.30 -9.98 -8.95
N ARG A 369 -11.88 -10.27 -10.13
CA ARG A 369 -11.49 -9.72 -11.43
C ARG A 369 -12.73 -9.13 -12.07
N LEU A 370 -12.75 -7.81 -12.26
CA LEU A 370 -13.91 -7.06 -12.71
C LEU A 370 -13.55 -6.20 -13.95
N PRO A 371 -14.51 -5.89 -14.83
CA PRO A 371 -14.28 -4.84 -15.83
C PRO A 371 -14.16 -3.48 -15.15
N LEU A 372 -13.46 -2.52 -15.77
CA LEU A 372 -13.33 -1.15 -15.23
C LEU A 372 -14.68 -0.47 -15.03
N SER A 373 -15.69 -0.81 -15.84
CA SER A 373 -17.07 -0.30 -15.70
C SER A 373 -17.69 -0.54 -14.33
N ASP A 374 -17.22 -1.57 -13.62
CA ASP A 374 -17.78 -2.01 -12.34
C ASP A 374 -16.99 -1.45 -11.15
N ALA A 375 -16.06 -0.51 -11.39
CA ALA A 375 -15.26 0.11 -10.34
C ALA A 375 -16.09 0.65 -9.15
N PRO A 376 -17.24 1.35 -9.33
CA PRO A 376 -18.02 1.83 -8.19
C PRO A 376 -18.48 0.69 -7.26
N HIS A 377 -18.90 -0.43 -7.84
CA HIS A 377 -19.25 -1.63 -7.08
C HIS A 377 -18.02 -2.25 -6.40
N ALA A 378 -16.89 -2.32 -7.11
CA ALA A 378 -15.63 -2.81 -6.55
C ALA A 378 -15.19 -2.03 -5.29
N TYR A 379 -15.29 -0.70 -5.33
CA TYR A 379 -14.98 0.18 -4.19
C TYR A 379 -15.94 -0.06 -3.02
N GLU A 380 -17.24 -0.15 -3.27
CA GLU A 380 -18.24 -0.43 -2.22
C GLU A 380 -18.00 -1.81 -1.57
N MET A 381 -17.85 -2.85 -2.39
CA MET A 381 -17.57 -4.22 -1.95
C MET A 381 -16.29 -4.29 -1.11
N PHE A 382 -15.21 -3.64 -1.58
CA PHE A 382 -13.92 -3.67 -0.90
C PHE A 382 -13.95 -2.88 0.42
N GLN A 383 -14.60 -1.70 0.44
CA GLN A 383 -14.81 -0.89 1.64
C GLN A 383 -15.60 -1.65 2.71
N ARG A 384 -16.68 -2.33 2.30
CA ARG A 384 -17.56 -3.08 3.21
C ARG A 384 -17.00 -4.44 3.61
N LYS A 385 -15.88 -4.86 3.02
CA LYS A 385 -15.26 -6.19 3.22
C LYS A 385 -16.27 -7.31 2.94
N GLN A 386 -17.08 -7.13 1.90
CA GLN A 386 -18.12 -8.07 1.49
C GLN A 386 -17.58 -9.04 0.44
N GLU A 387 -18.34 -10.13 0.20
CA GLU A 387 -18.10 -11.08 -0.90
C GLU A 387 -16.72 -11.76 -0.85
N GLY A 388 -16.03 -11.73 0.29
CA GLY A 388 -14.66 -12.24 0.41
C GLY A 388 -13.63 -11.42 -0.36
N ALA A 389 -13.90 -10.13 -0.62
CA ALA A 389 -12.96 -9.22 -1.26
C ALA A 389 -11.70 -9.02 -0.39
N VAL A 390 -10.55 -9.41 -0.94
CA VAL A 390 -9.23 -9.18 -0.33
C VAL A 390 -8.36 -8.39 -1.29
N LYS A 391 -8.26 -8.81 -2.56
CA LYS A 391 -7.59 -8.05 -3.62
C LYS A 391 -8.47 -8.03 -4.85
N VAL A 392 -8.76 -6.84 -5.36
CA VAL A 392 -9.51 -6.64 -6.60
C VAL A 392 -8.55 -6.18 -7.69
N VAL A 393 -8.71 -6.77 -8.88
CA VAL A 393 -8.03 -6.35 -10.09
C VAL A 393 -9.09 -5.99 -11.13
N MET A 394 -8.96 -4.83 -11.73
CA MET A 394 -9.84 -4.36 -12.80
C MET A 394 -9.14 -4.49 -14.16
N ARG A 395 -9.94 -4.81 -15.18
CA ARG A 395 -9.52 -4.87 -16.59
C ARG A 395 -10.24 -3.76 -17.36
N PRO A 396 -9.52 -2.73 -17.81
CA PRO A 396 -10.05 -1.68 -18.67
C PRO A 396 -10.64 -2.17 -19.99
#